data_AF-A0AAW0B1Z6-F1
#
_entry.id   AF-A0AAW0B1Z6-F1
#
_cell.length_a   1.000
_cell.length_b   1.000
_cell.length_c   1.000
_cell.angle_alpha   90.00
_cell.angle_beta   90.00
_cell.angle_gamma   90.00
#
_symmetry.space_group_name_H-M   'P 1'
#
loop_
_entity.id
_entity.type
_entity.pdbx_description
1 polymer ?
#
loop_
_entity_poly.entity_id
_entity_poly.type
_entity_poly.pdbx_seq_one_letter_code
_entity_poly.pdbx_strand_id
1 'polypeptide(L)'
;MSGKKRGRKAKKTKSVSKEHSSSHALDSPSSVSLSLPPPKRVRHETGTVTSPSLDPQPVVPGPFLTVLNIYDLMESILEFNNFRDIWALTQTSKALRYMARAVYRTRIDRQIGMFLYAPALDSRGLDDLMNRFWDLMTLSHSVVHGSLLLYVERCVHVAKAWRPPNLNIAVPCGALIPWMRLLCDLGGGSFLSYRQLDVSAFAGPHIACRWEVEIVPDMYIILTQSQGPNVVEAIIPSPHTANMQLLTREVLVMYYAQKALDDSTLDSWYPPTIQASRDLERRGIRKSVDNSSWLSPCRWSCPVLWRHVSQEKGTLIFQLEDDSSELDPVIVACKLKWRLGDTCYNSECKNYATHYYPFAQWCTALSPPPYYTRGLNVLGSDSLLVIAHPSEDSPYLYVATVQR
;
A
#
# COMPACT_ATOMS: atom_id res chain seq x y z
N MET A 1 -0.94 -54.60 30.37
CA MET A 1 0.23 -55.28 30.96
C MET A 1 0.93 -56.09 29.89
N SER A 2 2.04 -55.58 29.34
CA SER A 2 3.07 -56.36 28.65
C SER A 2 4.26 -55.43 28.41
N GLY A 3 5.45 -55.87 28.80
CA GLY A 3 6.65 -55.05 28.80
C GLY A 3 7.34 -54.98 27.44
N LYS A 4 8.23 -54.00 27.30
CA LYS A 4 9.43 -54.10 26.45
C LYS A 4 10.48 -53.09 26.89
N LYS A 5 11.56 -53.60 27.51
CA LYS A 5 12.85 -52.92 27.70
C LYS A 5 13.68 -53.06 26.42
N ARG A 6 14.21 -51.95 25.90
CA ARG A 6 15.48 -51.80 25.14
C ARG A 6 15.83 -50.31 25.23
N GLY A 7 17.05 -49.81 25.36
CA GLY A 7 18.40 -50.35 25.19
C GLY A 7 19.26 -49.16 24.75
N ARG A 8 20.38 -48.92 25.46
CA ARG A 8 21.35 -47.82 25.27
C ARG A 8 21.81 -47.62 23.81
N LYS A 9 22.17 -46.38 23.46
CA LYS A 9 23.41 -46.05 22.71
C LYS A 9 23.76 -44.55 22.85
N ALA A 10 24.79 -44.26 23.64
CA ALA A 10 25.47 -42.98 23.65
C ALA A 10 26.42 -42.93 22.45
N LYS A 11 26.33 -41.87 21.63
CA LYS A 11 27.21 -41.64 20.49
C LYS A 11 28.12 -40.45 20.81
N LYS A 12 29.41 -40.76 21.01
CA LYS A 12 30.54 -39.83 21.10
C LYS A 12 30.92 -39.47 19.67
N THR A 13 30.98 -38.18 19.33
CA THR A 13 31.67 -37.70 18.12
C THR A 13 32.45 -36.43 18.45
N LYS A 14 33.76 -36.54 18.31
CA LYS A 14 34.78 -35.49 18.20
C LYS A 14 34.64 -34.79 16.84
N SER A 15 34.88 -33.48 16.80
CA SER A 15 35.44 -32.74 15.65
C SER A 15 35.93 -31.38 16.17
N VAL A 16 37.22 -31.23 16.44
CA VAL A 16 38.28 -30.77 15.50
C VAL A 16 38.15 -29.28 15.20
N SER A 17 38.96 -28.52 15.94
CA SER A 17 39.47 -27.20 15.65
C SER A 17 40.25 -27.19 14.33
N LYS A 18 39.97 -26.20 13.47
CA LYS A 18 40.93 -25.73 12.47
C LYS A 18 40.80 -24.22 12.31
N GLU A 19 41.84 -23.55 12.77
CA GLU A 19 42.20 -22.18 12.44
C GLU A 19 42.44 -22.07 10.93
N HIS A 20 41.81 -21.09 10.29
CA HIS A 20 42.33 -20.49 9.07
C HIS A 20 42.18 -18.98 9.13
N SER A 21 43.31 -18.37 9.46
CA SER A 21 43.69 -17.00 9.15
C SER A 21 43.78 -16.81 7.63
N SER A 22 43.02 -15.87 7.10
CA SER A 22 43.28 -15.27 5.80
C SER A 22 43.03 -13.77 5.88
N SER A 23 44.12 -13.05 6.07
CA SER A 23 44.25 -11.61 5.88
C SER A 23 44.16 -11.30 4.38
N HIS A 24 43.12 -10.58 3.97
CA HIS A 24 43.16 -9.78 2.76
C HIS A 24 42.69 -8.37 3.10
N ALA A 25 43.66 -7.46 3.11
CA ALA A 25 43.46 -6.03 3.07
C ALA A 25 42.73 -5.68 1.76
N LEU A 26 41.62 -4.94 1.89
CA LEU A 26 41.02 -4.21 0.80
C LEU A 26 41.03 -2.74 1.20
N ASP A 27 41.85 -1.99 0.46
CA ASP A 27 41.95 -0.55 0.53
C ASP A 27 40.57 0.09 0.37
N SER A 28 40.18 0.86 1.37
CA SER A 28 38.98 1.69 1.32
C SER A 28 39.30 2.94 0.49
N PRO A 29 38.54 3.25 -0.58
CA PRO A 29 38.71 4.51 -1.27
C PRO A 29 38.24 5.64 -0.35
N SER A 30 39.19 6.51 0.01
CA SER A 30 38.98 7.75 0.73
C SER A 30 37.87 8.57 0.05
N SER A 31 36.70 8.62 0.69
CA SER A 31 35.58 9.45 0.28
C SER A 31 35.94 10.92 0.51
N VAL A 32 36.08 11.67 -0.58
CA VAL A 32 36.22 13.13 -0.55
C VAL A 32 34.90 13.72 -0.05
N SER A 33 34.87 14.16 1.21
CA SER A 33 33.76 14.93 1.77
C SER A 33 33.77 16.35 1.19
N LEU A 34 32.91 16.62 0.21
CA LEU A 34 32.59 18.00 -0.20
C LEU A 34 31.74 18.65 0.91
N SER A 35 32.43 19.27 1.87
CA SER A 35 31.80 20.15 2.86
C SER A 35 31.50 21.48 2.18
N LEU A 36 30.21 21.80 2.06
CA LEU A 36 29.77 23.14 1.66
C LEU A 36 30.11 24.13 2.79
N PRO A 37 30.67 25.32 2.47
CA PRO A 37 31.00 26.31 3.48
C PRO A 37 29.71 26.86 4.13
N PRO A 38 29.69 27.09 5.45
CA PRO A 38 28.54 27.67 6.11
C PRO A 38 28.32 29.13 5.64
N PRO A 39 27.06 29.59 5.54
CA PRO A 39 26.77 30.96 5.13
C PRO A 39 27.31 31.95 6.17
N LYS A 40 28.13 32.91 5.69
CA LYS A 40 28.64 34.02 6.52
C LYS A 40 27.47 34.88 7.00
N ARG A 41 27.22 34.88 8.32
CA ARG A 41 26.35 35.87 8.97
C ARG A 41 26.98 37.25 8.84
N VAL A 42 26.38 38.11 8.00
CA VAL A 42 26.69 39.54 7.97
C VAL A 42 26.05 40.19 9.20
N ARG A 43 26.89 40.69 10.10
CA ARG A 43 26.49 41.48 11.27
C ARG A 43 26.28 42.92 10.79
N HIS A 44 25.05 43.42 10.83
CA HIS A 44 24.79 44.84 10.66
C HIS A 44 24.99 45.54 12.01
N GLU A 45 26.03 46.36 12.12
CA GLU A 45 26.23 47.28 13.22
C GLU A 45 25.37 48.53 12.98
N THR A 46 24.39 48.74 13.85
CA THR A 46 23.58 49.95 13.88
C THR A 46 24.33 51.04 14.66
N GLY A 47 24.99 51.94 13.94
CA GLY A 47 25.47 53.21 14.48
C GLY A 47 24.34 54.24 14.55
N THR A 48 24.12 54.81 15.73
CA THR A 48 23.15 55.88 15.97
C THR A 48 23.73 57.23 15.54
N VAL A 49 23.18 57.81 14.47
CA VAL A 49 23.43 59.20 14.07
C VAL A 49 22.10 59.94 14.09
N THR A 50 21.97 60.87 15.04
CA THR A 50 20.83 61.79 15.17
C THR A 50 20.98 62.94 14.18
N SER A 51 20.09 63.02 13.18
CA SER A 51 19.96 64.16 12.25
C SER A 51 18.47 64.53 12.09
N PRO A 52 18.14 65.79 11.78
CA PRO A 52 16.82 66.38 12.01
C PRO A 52 15.78 66.00 10.96
N SER A 53 14.52 66.04 11.41
CA SER A 53 13.29 65.64 10.72
C SER A 53 13.08 66.37 9.39
N LEU A 54 13.29 65.64 8.29
CA LEU A 54 12.60 65.86 7.02
C LEU A 54 11.42 64.91 6.99
N ASP A 55 10.23 65.44 6.65
CA ASP A 55 9.02 64.64 6.51
C ASP A 55 9.29 63.38 5.67
N PRO A 56 8.92 62.18 6.14
CA PRO A 56 9.19 60.95 5.44
C PRO A 56 8.41 60.96 4.13
N GLN A 57 9.13 61.24 3.04
CA GLN A 57 8.65 60.93 1.69
C GLN A 57 8.25 59.45 1.69
N PRO A 58 7.07 59.08 1.16
CA PRO A 58 6.67 57.69 1.08
C PRO A 58 7.76 56.96 0.29
N VAL A 59 8.53 56.12 0.99
CA VAL A 59 9.52 55.25 0.37
C VAL A 59 8.71 54.33 -0.52
N VAL A 60 8.65 54.65 -1.82
CA VAL A 60 8.11 53.76 -2.84
C VAL A 60 8.95 52.50 -2.72
N PRO A 61 8.38 51.35 -2.33
CA PRO A 61 9.15 50.13 -2.21
C PRO A 61 9.75 49.86 -3.59
N GLY A 62 11.07 49.90 -3.70
CA GLY A 62 11.74 49.47 -4.92
C GLY A 62 11.32 48.04 -5.26
N PRO A 63 11.45 47.60 -6.52
CA PRO A 63 11.06 46.26 -6.91
C PRO A 63 11.77 45.24 -6.02
N PHE A 64 11.01 44.52 -5.19
CA PHE A 64 11.53 43.44 -4.37
C PHE A 64 11.96 42.30 -5.29
N LEU A 65 13.27 42.09 -5.40
CA LEU A 65 13.82 40.91 -6.06
C LEU A 65 13.66 39.72 -5.10
N THR A 66 12.59 38.94 -5.24
CA THR A 66 12.45 37.69 -4.51
C THR A 66 13.33 36.63 -5.18
N VAL A 67 14.49 36.37 -4.59
CA VAL A 67 15.32 35.22 -4.98
C VAL A 67 14.67 33.97 -4.40
N LEU A 68 13.98 33.21 -5.24
CA LEU A 68 13.41 31.92 -4.85
C LEU A 68 14.47 30.84 -4.96
N ASN A 69 14.68 30.10 -3.88
CA ASN A 69 15.42 28.84 -3.93
C ASN A 69 14.59 27.84 -4.76
N ILE A 70 15.17 27.35 -5.85
CA ILE A 70 14.49 26.42 -6.75
C ILE A 70 14.10 25.11 -6.06
N TYR A 71 14.86 24.69 -5.04
CA TYR A 71 14.55 23.49 -4.26
C TYR A 71 13.28 23.70 -3.42
N ASP A 72 13.17 24.82 -2.71
CA ASP A 72 12.00 25.14 -1.88
C ASP A 72 10.73 25.30 -2.75
N LEU A 73 10.87 25.92 -3.92
CA LEU A 73 9.78 26.01 -4.91
C LEU A 73 9.36 24.62 -5.39
N MET A 74 10.32 23.75 -5.69
CA MET A 74 10.02 22.41 -6.17
C MET A 74 9.42 21.51 -5.10
N GLU A 75 9.89 21.60 -3.86
CA GLU A 75 9.31 20.93 -2.71
C GLU A 75 7.85 21.35 -2.53
N SER A 76 7.58 22.65 -2.59
CA SER A 76 6.24 23.22 -2.52
C SER A 76 5.35 22.67 -3.64
N ILE A 77 5.83 22.70 -4.89
CA ILE A 77 5.10 22.15 -6.04
C ILE A 77 4.81 20.66 -5.79
N LEU A 78 5.80 19.88 -5.37
CA LEU A 78 5.64 18.47 -5.09
C LEU A 78 4.62 18.22 -3.98
N GLU A 79 4.53 19.05 -2.95
CA GLU A 79 3.54 18.94 -1.87
C GLU A 79 2.09 19.12 -2.37
N PHE A 80 1.87 19.81 -3.49
CA PHE A 80 0.54 19.97 -4.09
C PHE A 80 0.25 19.00 -5.25
N ASN A 81 1.14 18.05 -5.54
CA ASN A 81 0.91 17.05 -6.58
C ASN A 81 0.34 15.73 -6.03
N ASN A 82 -0.32 14.96 -6.90
CA ASN A 82 -0.73 13.59 -6.59
C ASN A 82 0.48 12.63 -6.68
N PHE A 83 0.30 11.39 -6.23
CA PHE A 83 1.36 10.40 -6.27
C PHE A 83 1.82 10.06 -7.70
N ARG A 84 0.93 10.07 -8.69
CA ARG A 84 1.30 9.78 -10.08
C ARG A 84 2.34 10.76 -10.61
N ASP A 85 2.17 12.04 -10.32
CA ASP A 85 3.09 13.10 -10.76
C ASP A 85 4.41 13.03 -10.00
N ILE A 86 4.36 12.78 -8.68
CA ILE A 86 5.54 12.53 -7.84
C ILE A 86 6.33 11.32 -8.37
N TRP A 87 5.64 10.22 -8.67
CA TRP A 87 6.24 9.01 -9.22
C TRP A 87 6.88 9.28 -10.58
N ALA A 88 6.17 9.94 -11.50
CA ALA A 88 6.72 10.29 -12.81
C ALA A 88 8.01 11.12 -12.68
N LEU A 89 8.04 12.07 -11.75
CA LEU A 89 9.23 12.90 -11.50
C LEU A 89 10.44 12.06 -11.07
N THR A 90 10.23 11.02 -10.27
CA THR A 90 11.33 10.14 -9.79
C THR A 90 12.03 9.36 -10.88
N GLN A 91 11.40 9.26 -12.06
CA GLN A 91 11.94 8.60 -13.25
C GLN A 91 12.85 9.52 -14.07
N THR A 92 12.89 10.82 -13.78
CA THR A 92 13.60 11.81 -14.62
C THR A 92 15.04 12.05 -14.20
N SER A 93 15.31 12.18 -12.89
CA SER A 93 16.66 12.42 -12.38
C SER A 93 16.83 11.93 -10.95
N LYS A 94 18.08 11.70 -10.55
CA LYS A 94 18.45 11.27 -9.19
C LYS A 94 18.13 12.35 -8.14
N ALA A 95 18.41 13.62 -8.43
CA ALA A 95 18.11 14.73 -7.51
C ALA A 95 16.61 14.87 -7.24
N LEU A 96 15.79 14.81 -8.30
CA LEU A 96 14.34 14.91 -8.16
C LEU A 96 13.73 13.68 -7.46
N ARG A 97 14.33 12.50 -7.63
CA ARG A 97 13.96 11.31 -6.87
C ARG A 97 14.17 11.52 -5.37
N TYR A 98 15.32 12.05 -4.95
CA TYR A 98 15.56 12.35 -3.53
C TYR A 98 14.55 13.33 -2.94
N MET A 99 14.27 14.43 -3.66
CA MET A 99 13.25 15.40 -3.25
C MET A 99 11.86 14.77 -3.15
N ALA A 100 11.47 13.99 -4.16
CA ALA A 100 10.18 13.29 -4.17
C ALA A 100 10.04 12.31 -3.00
N ARG A 101 11.11 11.54 -2.69
CA ARG A 101 11.17 10.66 -1.52
C ARG A 101 10.99 11.44 -0.22
N ALA A 102 11.73 12.53 -0.04
CA ALA A 102 11.65 13.37 1.15
C ALA A 102 10.25 13.98 1.34
N VAL A 103 9.68 14.60 0.29
CA VAL A 103 8.32 15.16 0.33
C VAL A 103 7.29 14.09 0.68
N TYR A 104 7.38 12.93 0.03
CA TYR A 104 6.42 11.86 0.27
C TYR A 104 6.56 11.27 1.68
N ARG A 105 7.79 11.13 2.19
CA ARG A 105 8.05 10.72 3.57
C ARG A 105 7.47 11.72 4.57
N THR A 106 7.69 13.01 4.38
CA THR A 106 7.08 14.07 5.21
C THR A 106 5.56 13.98 5.22
N ARG A 107 4.91 13.67 4.08
CA ARG A 107 3.46 13.46 4.05
C ARG A 107 3.03 12.26 4.89
N ILE A 108 3.72 11.13 4.74
CA ILE A 108 3.46 9.92 5.53
C ILE A 108 3.61 10.22 7.02
N ASP A 109 4.75 10.77 7.43
CA ASP A 109 5.07 11.05 8.82
C ASP A 109 4.07 12.03 9.43
N ARG A 110 3.67 13.07 8.69
CA ARG A 110 2.60 13.98 9.11
C ARG A 110 1.29 13.23 9.37
N GLN A 111 0.90 12.30 8.50
CA GLN A 111 -0.35 11.57 8.68
C GLN A 111 -0.31 10.56 9.81
N ILE A 112 0.78 9.80 9.93
CA ILE A 112 0.96 8.84 11.03
C ILE A 112 1.06 9.60 12.36
N GLY A 113 1.86 10.66 12.40
CA GLY A 113 2.05 11.53 13.57
C GLY A 113 0.73 12.06 14.11
N MET A 114 -0.27 12.29 13.25
CA MET A 114 -1.60 12.71 13.69
C MET A 114 -2.39 11.63 14.47
N PHE A 115 -2.11 10.33 14.26
CA PHE A 115 -2.65 9.23 15.08
C PHE A 115 -1.79 8.96 16.31
N LEU A 116 -0.52 9.34 16.25
CA LEU A 116 0.43 9.20 17.36
C LEU A 116 0.44 10.42 18.29
N TYR A 117 -0.18 11.52 17.88
CA TYR A 117 -0.25 12.74 18.67
C TYR A 117 -1.23 12.56 19.83
N ALA A 118 -0.68 12.39 21.03
CA ALA A 118 -1.43 12.58 22.26
C ALA A 118 -1.37 14.06 22.67
N PRO A 119 -2.48 14.68 23.12
CA PRO A 119 -2.50 16.09 23.53
C PRO A 119 -1.48 16.48 24.60
N ALA A 120 -0.95 15.50 25.34
CA ALA A 120 0.04 15.69 26.38
C ALA A 120 1.50 15.67 25.90
N LEU A 121 1.76 15.32 24.63
CA LEU A 121 3.11 15.24 24.07
C LEU A 121 3.54 16.59 23.48
N ASP A 122 4.76 17.01 23.81
CA ASP A 122 5.43 18.09 23.09
C ASP A 122 6.02 17.58 21.76
N SER A 123 6.61 18.48 20.96
CA SER A 123 7.19 18.11 19.66
C SER A 123 8.29 17.06 19.79
N ARG A 124 9.11 17.11 20.86
CA ARG A 124 10.18 16.14 21.09
C ARG A 124 9.64 14.76 21.43
N GLY A 125 8.57 14.69 22.23
CA GLY A 125 7.90 13.45 22.55
C GLY A 125 7.29 12.78 21.32
N LEU A 126 6.74 13.57 20.39
CA LEU A 126 6.25 13.06 19.11
C LEU A 126 7.39 12.48 18.25
N ASP A 127 8.53 13.16 18.16
CA ASP A 127 9.68 12.69 17.38
C ASP A 127 10.24 11.37 17.92
N ASP A 128 10.45 11.26 19.24
CA ASP A 128 10.90 10.02 19.89
C ASP A 128 9.94 8.86 19.61
N LEU A 129 8.64 9.13 19.71
CA LEU A 129 7.60 8.16 19.49
C LEU A 129 7.47 7.73 18.02
N MET A 130 7.60 8.67 17.08
CA MET A 130 7.68 8.37 15.65
C MET A 130 8.88 7.47 15.36
N ASN A 131 10.04 7.73 15.97
CA ASN A 131 11.21 6.86 15.83
C ASN A 131 10.94 5.46 16.38
N ARG A 132 10.39 5.34 17.59
CA ARG A 132 10.01 4.04 18.19
C ARG A 132 8.98 3.29 17.35
N PHE A 133 8.04 4.00 16.73
CA PHE A 133 7.06 3.43 15.82
C PHE A 133 7.72 2.82 14.58
N TRP A 134 8.60 3.57 13.91
CA TRP A 134 9.34 3.09 12.74
C TRP A 134 10.32 1.97 13.07
N ASP A 135 10.99 2.04 14.22
CA ASP A 135 11.86 0.98 14.73
C ASP A 135 11.06 -0.29 14.99
N LEU A 136 9.90 -0.18 15.64
CA LEU A 136 9.04 -1.33 15.88
C LEU A 136 8.50 -1.93 14.58
N MET A 137 8.09 -1.12 13.60
CA MET A 137 7.70 -1.62 12.27
C MET A 137 8.82 -2.45 11.64
N THR A 138 10.06 -1.95 11.71
CA THR A 138 11.24 -2.61 11.15
C THR A 138 11.52 -3.93 11.88
N LEU A 139 11.64 -3.89 13.21
CA LEU A 139 11.96 -5.05 14.05
C LEU A 139 10.90 -6.15 13.98
N SER A 140 9.63 -5.75 13.87
CA SER A 140 8.50 -6.67 13.86
C SER A 140 8.01 -7.00 12.46
N HIS A 141 8.63 -6.50 11.39
CA HIS A 141 8.18 -6.73 10.02
C HIS A 141 6.70 -6.36 9.78
N SER A 142 6.25 -5.30 10.46
CA SER A 142 4.87 -4.82 10.39
C SER A 142 4.74 -3.72 9.33
N VAL A 143 3.53 -3.55 8.81
CA VAL A 143 3.26 -2.61 7.71
C VAL A 143 2.03 -1.77 7.97
N VAL A 144 2.04 -0.52 7.51
CA VAL A 144 0.86 0.32 7.41
C VAL A 144 0.13 -0.01 6.10
N HIS A 145 -1.21 -0.03 6.11
CA HIS A 145 -2.00 -0.31 4.91
C HIS A 145 -3.35 0.44 4.87
N GLY A 146 -4.08 0.28 3.77
CA GLY A 146 -5.46 0.74 3.63
C GLY A 146 -5.63 2.24 3.35
N SER A 147 -6.66 2.82 3.93
CA SER A 147 -7.18 4.17 3.62
C SER A 147 -6.20 5.31 3.86
N LEU A 148 -5.25 5.18 4.79
CA LEU A 148 -4.25 6.21 5.04
C LEU A 148 -3.29 6.37 3.87
N LEU A 149 -2.88 5.28 3.22
CA LEU A 149 -1.99 5.37 2.06
C LEU A 149 -2.71 6.03 0.88
N LEU A 150 -3.97 5.67 0.65
CA LEU A 150 -4.84 6.36 -0.31
C LEU A 150 -4.96 7.85 -0.04
N TYR A 151 -4.93 8.27 1.23
CA TYR A 151 -4.95 9.67 1.60
C TYR A 151 -3.64 10.38 1.26
N VAL A 152 -2.50 9.77 1.61
CA VAL A 152 -1.15 10.31 1.34
C VAL A 152 -0.87 10.46 -0.15
N GLU A 153 -1.41 9.55 -0.97
CA GLU A 153 -1.29 9.59 -2.43
C GLU A 153 -1.98 10.80 -3.08
N ARG A 154 -2.90 11.46 -2.38
CA ARG A 154 -3.70 12.56 -2.92
C ARG A 154 -3.02 13.90 -2.70
N CYS A 155 -3.32 14.86 -3.57
CA CYS A 155 -2.93 16.25 -3.36
C CYS A 155 -3.59 16.79 -2.08
N VAL A 156 -2.85 17.62 -1.33
CA VAL A 156 -3.28 18.25 -0.07
C VAL A 156 -4.65 18.93 -0.19
N HIS A 157 -5.02 19.50 -1.33
CA HIS A 157 -6.33 20.14 -1.52
C HIS A 157 -7.49 19.15 -1.50
N VAL A 158 -7.35 17.99 -2.15
CA VAL A 158 -8.34 16.91 -2.10
C VAL A 158 -8.35 16.26 -0.71
N ALA A 159 -7.16 16.15 -0.11
CA ALA A 159 -6.96 15.58 1.21
C ALA A 159 -7.62 16.43 2.33
N LYS A 160 -7.72 17.75 2.19
CA LYS A 160 -8.39 18.58 3.22
C LYS A 160 -9.88 18.27 3.40
N ALA A 161 -10.54 17.73 2.38
CA ALA A 161 -11.98 17.46 2.42
C ALA A 161 -12.33 16.14 3.13
N TRP A 162 -11.38 15.23 3.29
CA TRP A 162 -11.66 13.89 3.83
C TRP A 162 -10.44 13.34 4.54
N ARG A 163 -10.50 13.15 5.85
CA ARG A 163 -9.42 12.50 6.62
C ARG A 163 -9.81 11.06 6.96
N PRO A 164 -8.91 10.07 6.83
CA PRO A 164 -9.19 8.72 7.30
C PRO A 164 -9.35 8.74 8.84
N PRO A 165 -10.41 8.13 9.39
CA PRO A 165 -10.59 8.03 10.84
C PRO A 165 -9.68 6.96 11.45
N ASN A 166 -8.92 6.21 10.63
CA ASN A 166 -8.14 5.10 11.10
C ASN A 166 -6.76 4.96 10.43
N LEU A 167 -5.80 4.51 11.24
CA LEU A 167 -4.50 3.99 10.81
C LEU A 167 -4.55 2.46 10.91
N ASN A 168 -4.40 1.75 9.80
CA ASN A 168 -4.40 0.29 9.80
C ASN A 168 -2.96 -0.22 9.76
N ILE A 169 -2.60 -1.10 10.70
CA ILE A 169 -1.28 -1.70 10.83
C ILE A 169 -1.47 -3.21 10.80
N ALA A 170 -0.82 -3.88 9.85
CA ALA A 170 -0.75 -5.33 9.81
C ALA A 170 0.55 -5.79 10.48
N VAL A 171 0.43 -6.75 11.39
CA VAL A 171 1.54 -7.25 12.23
C VAL A 171 1.63 -8.76 12.09
N PRO A 172 2.84 -9.36 12.08
CA PRO A 172 2.94 -10.80 11.98
C PRO A 172 2.49 -11.52 13.25
N CYS A 173 2.29 -12.83 13.15
CA CYS A 173 2.05 -13.68 14.30
C CYS A 173 3.15 -13.48 15.36
N GLY A 174 2.74 -13.22 16.61
CA GLY A 174 3.64 -12.92 17.73
C GLY A 174 3.99 -11.45 17.93
N ALA A 175 3.79 -10.56 16.95
CA ALA A 175 4.16 -9.15 17.06
C ALA A 175 3.11 -8.24 17.75
N LEU A 176 1.89 -8.75 18.00
CA LEU A 176 0.80 -7.94 18.54
C LEU A 176 1.11 -7.33 19.91
N ILE A 177 1.75 -8.08 20.83
CA ILE A 177 2.03 -7.60 22.19
C ILE A 177 2.98 -6.39 22.19
N PRO A 178 4.15 -6.41 21.49
CA PRO A 178 4.99 -5.23 21.32
C PRO A 178 4.23 -3.99 20.81
N TRP A 179 3.35 -4.18 19.83
CA TRP A 179 2.52 -3.11 19.29
C TRP A 179 1.56 -2.55 20.32
N MET A 180 0.81 -3.41 21.01
CA MET A 180 -0.09 -2.97 22.08
C MET A 180 0.66 -2.21 23.19
N ARG A 181 1.89 -2.63 23.55
CA ARG A 181 2.72 -1.90 24.52
C ARG A 181 3.10 -0.50 24.03
N LEU A 182 3.57 -0.38 22.78
CA LEU A 182 3.88 0.93 22.19
C LEU A 182 2.64 1.84 22.21
N LEU A 183 1.47 1.30 21.84
CA LEU A 183 0.21 2.04 21.90
C LEU A 183 -0.17 2.42 23.35
N CYS A 184 0.06 1.56 24.33
CA CYS A 184 -0.25 1.90 25.74
C CYS A 184 0.60 3.08 26.21
N ASP A 185 1.88 3.12 25.80
CA ASP A 185 2.79 4.21 26.10
C ASP A 185 2.33 5.53 25.45
N LEU A 186 1.78 5.46 24.22
CA LEU A 186 1.19 6.60 23.48
C LEU A 186 0.09 7.32 24.27
N GLY A 187 -0.78 6.56 24.93
CA GLY A 187 -1.92 7.13 25.67
C GLY A 187 -1.56 7.68 27.06
N GLY A 188 -0.30 7.58 27.51
CA GLY A 188 0.02 7.77 28.93
C GLY A 188 -0.83 6.84 29.83
N GLY A 189 -1.21 5.67 29.32
CA GLY A 189 -2.17 4.75 29.96
C GLY A 189 -3.66 5.03 29.75
N SER A 190 -4.05 6.04 28.96
CA SER A 190 -5.44 6.50 28.79
C SER A 190 -5.96 6.36 27.35
N PHE A 191 -6.13 5.12 26.86
CA PHE A 191 -6.98 4.94 25.69
C PHE A 191 -8.44 5.26 26.03
N LEU A 192 -9.19 5.80 25.07
CA LEU A 192 -10.63 5.95 25.24
C LEU A 192 -11.32 4.59 25.25
N SER A 193 -10.92 3.72 24.32
CA SER A 193 -11.45 2.37 24.22
C SER A 193 -10.50 1.44 23.47
N TYR A 194 -10.60 0.14 23.73
CA TYR A 194 -10.03 -0.89 22.88
C TYR A 194 -11.01 -2.06 22.79
N ARG A 195 -11.14 -2.63 21.59
CA ARG A 195 -12.00 -3.80 21.38
C ARG A 195 -11.45 -4.72 20.31
N GLN A 196 -11.72 -6.00 20.48
CA GLN A 196 -11.46 -6.98 19.43
C GLN A 196 -12.57 -6.88 18.37
N LEU A 197 -12.17 -6.74 17.11
CA LEU A 197 -13.10 -6.71 15.98
C LEU A 197 -13.40 -8.13 15.52
N ASP A 198 -14.62 -8.34 15.03
CA ASP A 198 -15.00 -9.60 14.41
C ASP A 198 -14.20 -9.82 13.11
N VAL A 199 -13.40 -10.87 13.10
CA VAL A 199 -12.61 -11.29 11.95
C VAL A 199 -13.47 -12.01 10.93
N SER A 200 -14.62 -12.58 11.31
CA SER A 200 -15.49 -13.32 10.39
C SER A 200 -16.01 -12.44 9.24
N ALA A 201 -16.20 -11.15 9.52
CA ALA A 201 -16.57 -10.14 8.53
C ALA A 201 -15.41 -9.75 7.59
N PHE A 202 -14.16 -10.02 7.99
CA PHE A 202 -12.95 -9.74 7.23
C PHE A 202 -12.35 -11.03 6.73
N ALA A 203 -12.84 -11.41 5.55
CA ALA A 203 -12.66 -12.73 5.04
C ALA A 203 -11.21 -13.01 4.61
N GLY A 204 -10.65 -14.01 5.27
CA GLY A 204 -9.46 -14.71 4.87
C GLY A 204 -8.98 -15.59 6.02
N PRO A 205 -8.63 -16.86 5.79
CA PRO A 205 -8.02 -17.73 6.81
C PRO A 205 -6.62 -17.27 7.23
N HIS A 206 -6.25 -16.01 6.96
CA HIS A 206 -4.92 -15.44 7.14
C HIS A 206 -4.88 -14.39 8.24
N ILE A 207 -6.02 -14.01 8.82
CA ILE A 207 -6.11 -13.07 9.93
C ILE A 207 -6.33 -13.89 11.22
N ALA A 208 -5.47 -13.67 12.22
CA ALA A 208 -5.58 -14.30 13.53
C ALA A 208 -6.54 -13.51 14.44
N CYS A 209 -6.34 -12.20 14.51
CA CYS A 209 -7.20 -11.29 15.27
C CYS A 209 -7.08 -9.86 14.75
N ARG A 210 -8.10 -9.04 15.03
CA ARG A 210 -8.07 -7.59 14.83
C ARG A 210 -8.43 -6.86 16.11
N TRP A 211 -7.69 -5.80 16.37
CA TRP A 211 -7.90 -4.92 17.51
C TRP A 211 -8.09 -3.50 17.01
N GLU A 212 -9.11 -2.84 17.51
CA GLU A 212 -9.34 -1.42 17.33
C GLU A 212 -9.00 -0.71 18.63
N VAL A 213 -8.16 0.31 18.54
CA VAL A 213 -7.71 1.13 19.66
C VAL A 213 -8.06 2.57 19.36
N GLU A 214 -8.93 3.17 20.17
CA GLU A 214 -9.35 4.56 20.02
C GLU A 214 -8.40 5.49 20.79
N ILE A 215 -7.72 6.36 20.05
CA ILE A 215 -6.68 7.25 20.59
C ILE A 215 -7.30 8.58 21.05
N VAL A 216 -8.15 9.16 20.21
CA VAL A 216 -8.99 10.33 20.49
C VAL A 216 -10.36 10.09 19.85
N PRO A 217 -11.41 10.85 20.18
CA PRO A 217 -12.75 10.59 19.63
C PRO A 217 -12.72 10.53 18.10
N ASP A 218 -13.32 9.48 17.54
CA ASP A 218 -13.39 9.21 16.10
C ASP A 218 -12.04 8.95 15.40
N MET A 219 -10.98 8.65 16.15
CA MET A 219 -9.66 8.28 15.62
C MET A 219 -9.14 6.97 16.19
N TYR A 220 -8.88 6.02 15.28
CA TYR A 220 -8.57 4.65 15.63
C TYR A 220 -7.24 4.19 15.06
N ILE A 221 -6.52 3.38 15.82
CA ILE A 221 -5.45 2.53 15.29
C ILE A 221 -6.01 1.11 15.25
N ILE A 222 -6.01 0.50 14.07
CA ILE A 222 -6.48 -0.87 13.88
C ILE A 222 -5.27 -1.76 13.66
N LEU A 223 -5.01 -2.66 14.61
CA LEU A 223 -4.00 -3.70 14.51
C LEU A 223 -4.63 -4.96 13.91
N THR A 224 -4.06 -5.47 12.83
CA THR A 224 -4.46 -6.72 12.19
C THR A 224 -3.31 -7.71 12.29
N GLN A 225 -3.47 -8.75 13.10
CA GLN A 225 -2.45 -9.79 13.21
C GLN A 225 -2.67 -10.87 12.16
N SER A 226 -1.64 -11.17 11.36
CA SER A 226 -1.67 -12.32 10.46
C SER A 226 -1.51 -13.64 11.22
N GLN A 227 -2.06 -14.73 10.70
CA GLN A 227 -1.86 -16.08 11.24
C GLN A 227 -0.42 -16.57 11.07
N GLY A 228 0.20 -16.19 9.95
CA GLY A 228 1.59 -16.51 9.65
C GLY A 228 2.57 -15.39 9.97
N PRO A 229 3.86 -15.59 9.67
CA PRO A 229 4.89 -14.56 9.76
C PRO A 229 4.79 -13.50 8.65
N ASN A 230 3.93 -13.71 7.64
CA ASN A 230 3.78 -12.80 6.51
C ASN A 230 2.49 -11.98 6.62
N VAL A 231 2.64 -10.67 6.82
CA VAL A 231 1.53 -9.72 6.93
C VAL A 231 0.78 -9.49 5.62
N VAL A 232 1.42 -9.75 4.48
CA VAL A 232 0.84 -9.50 3.17
C VAL A 232 -0.41 -10.36 2.92
N GLU A 233 -0.45 -11.57 3.50
CA GLU A 233 -1.62 -12.47 3.43
C GLU A 233 -2.88 -11.87 4.07
N ALA A 234 -2.71 -10.97 5.05
CA ALA A 234 -3.83 -10.27 5.68
C ALA A 234 -4.29 -9.03 4.88
N ILE A 235 -3.48 -8.55 3.94
CA ILE A 235 -3.72 -7.30 3.19
C ILE A 235 -4.30 -7.56 1.80
N ILE A 236 -3.75 -8.53 1.07
CA ILE A 236 -4.20 -8.87 -0.29
C ILE A 236 -5.70 -9.20 -0.37
N PRO A 237 -6.33 -9.84 0.62
CA PRO A 237 -7.78 -10.05 0.63
C PRO A 237 -8.64 -8.78 0.83
N SER A 238 -8.03 -7.59 0.83
CA SER A 238 -8.77 -6.34 1.01
C SER A 238 -9.91 -6.19 -0.01
N PRO A 239 -11.10 -5.66 0.38
CA PRO A 239 -12.27 -5.57 -0.49
C PRO A 239 -12.07 -4.82 -1.81
N HIS A 240 -11.05 -3.96 -1.89
CA HIS A 240 -10.77 -3.09 -3.01
C HIS A 240 -9.29 -3.09 -3.34
N THR A 241 -8.94 -3.07 -4.62
CA THR A 241 -7.54 -2.92 -5.08
C THR A 241 -6.89 -1.63 -4.61
N ALA A 242 -7.66 -0.57 -4.39
CA ALA A 242 -7.19 0.68 -3.80
C ALA A 242 -6.57 0.47 -2.41
N ASN A 243 -7.05 -0.50 -1.63
CA ASN A 243 -6.53 -0.81 -0.30
C ASN A 243 -5.36 -1.81 -0.31
N MET A 244 -4.98 -2.32 -1.49
CA MET A 244 -3.89 -3.29 -1.66
C MET A 244 -2.56 -2.56 -1.81
N GLN A 245 -2.27 -1.75 -0.79
CA GLN A 245 -1.03 -1.03 -0.64
C GLN A 245 -0.45 -1.37 0.72
N LEU A 246 0.86 -1.46 0.80
CA LEU A 246 1.56 -1.57 2.07
C LEU A 246 2.70 -0.58 2.14
N LEU A 247 2.98 -0.14 3.34
CA LEU A 247 4.04 0.79 3.67
C LEU A 247 4.88 0.16 4.78
N THR A 248 6.14 -0.09 4.49
CA THR A 248 7.15 -0.40 5.51
C THR A 248 7.85 0.89 5.91
N ARG A 249 8.92 0.81 6.71
CA ARG A 249 9.79 1.97 6.95
C ARG A 249 10.44 2.47 5.65
N GLU A 250 10.87 1.55 4.81
CA GLU A 250 11.76 1.86 3.68
C GLU A 250 11.04 1.96 2.35
N VAL A 251 9.87 1.32 2.20
CA VAL A 251 9.23 1.18 0.90
C VAL A 251 7.71 1.27 0.98
N LEU A 252 7.13 1.87 -0.05
CA LEU A 252 5.71 1.81 -0.37
C LEU A 252 5.52 0.84 -1.53
N VAL A 253 4.64 -0.13 -1.36
CA VAL A 253 4.30 -1.12 -2.39
C VAL A 253 2.84 -0.99 -2.76
N MET A 254 2.57 -0.90 -4.07
CA MET A 254 1.22 -0.87 -4.65
C MET A 254 1.03 -2.08 -5.55
N TYR A 255 0.17 -3.01 -5.15
CA TYR A 255 -0.04 -4.25 -5.90
C TYR A 255 -0.83 -4.06 -7.20
N TYR A 256 -1.63 -2.99 -7.28
CA TYR A 256 -2.35 -2.57 -8.48
C TYR A 256 -1.97 -1.15 -8.87
N ALA A 257 -0.68 -0.95 -9.15
CA ALA A 257 -0.12 0.37 -9.42
C ALA A 257 -0.91 1.14 -10.49
N GLN A 258 -1.24 0.50 -11.62
CA GLN A 258 -1.99 1.17 -12.68
C GLN A 258 -3.36 1.67 -12.18
N LYS A 259 -4.05 0.90 -11.35
CA LYS A 259 -5.36 1.30 -10.81
C LYS A 259 -5.23 2.43 -9.80
N ALA A 260 -4.25 2.36 -8.91
CA ALA A 260 -3.93 3.44 -7.98
C ALA A 260 -3.59 4.75 -8.74
N LEU A 261 -2.70 4.68 -9.73
CA LEU A 261 -2.27 5.81 -10.57
C LEU A 261 -3.39 6.39 -11.44
N ASP A 262 -4.38 5.59 -11.80
CA ASP A 262 -5.55 6.02 -12.58
C ASP A 262 -6.72 6.47 -11.71
N ASP A 263 -6.56 6.52 -10.39
CA ASP A 263 -7.62 6.85 -9.44
C ASP A 263 -8.84 5.95 -9.59
N SER A 264 -8.59 4.65 -9.71
CA SER A 264 -9.64 3.66 -9.90
C SER A 264 -9.41 2.43 -9.02
N THR A 265 -10.47 1.67 -8.79
CA THR A 265 -10.39 0.41 -8.05
C THR A 265 -11.26 -0.66 -8.67
N LEU A 266 -10.83 -1.91 -8.51
CA LEU A 266 -11.67 -3.08 -8.70
C LEU A 266 -12.12 -3.60 -7.34
N ASP A 267 -13.32 -4.18 -7.29
CA ASP A 267 -13.72 -5.01 -6.15
C ASP A 267 -12.94 -6.33 -6.16
N SER A 268 -12.60 -6.81 -4.97
CA SER A 268 -12.01 -8.14 -4.78
C SER A 268 -13.11 -9.20 -4.66
N TRP A 269 -12.72 -10.46 -4.43
CA TRP A 269 -13.65 -11.54 -4.05
C TRP A 269 -14.58 -11.19 -2.88
N TYR A 270 -14.12 -10.34 -1.97
CA TYR A 270 -14.93 -9.91 -0.84
C TYR A 270 -15.58 -8.59 -1.16
N PRO A 271 -16.90 -8.58 -1.40
CA PRO A 271 -17.58 -7.36 -1.79
C PRO A 271 -17.48 -6.36 -0.64
N PRO A 272 -17.14 -5.10 -0.95
CA PRO A 272 -17.06 -4.05 0.03
C PRO A 272 -18.44 -3.70 0.60
N THR A 273 -18.46 -3.10 1.78
CA THR A 273 -19.69 -2.48 2.28
C THR A 273 -20.10 -1.31 1.37
N ILE A 274 -21.40 -0.99 1.36
CA ILE A 274 -21.91 0.19 0.64
C ILE A 274 -21.22 1.46 1.12
N GLN A 275 -20.98 1.57 2.43
CA GLN A 275 -20.32 2.72 3.02
C GLN A 275 -18.87 2.85 2.55
N ALA A 276 -18.09 1.76 2.57
CA ALA A 276 -16.72 1.76 2.05
C ALA A 276 -16.67 2.15 0.57
N SER A 277 -17.62 1.67 -0.23
CA SER A 277 -17.73 2.02 -1.65
C SER A 277 -18.00 3.51 -1.85
N ARG A 278 -18.99 4.06 -1.15
CA ARG A 278 -19.33 5.49 -1.20
C ARG A 278 -18.18 6.37 -0.73
N ASP A 279 -17.44 5.92 0.28
CA ASP A 279 -16.30 6.68 0.77
C ASP A 279 -15.17 6.74 -0.25
N LEU A 280 -14.94 5.68 -1.04
CA LEU A 280 -13.98 5.75 -2.16
C LEU A 280 -14.45 6.72 -3.25
N GLU A 281 -15.73 6.68 -3.63
CA GLU A 281 -16.28 7.59 -4.64
C GLU A 281 -16.20 9.06 -4.21
N ARG A 282 -16.50 9.36 -2.95
CA ARG A 282 -16.33 10.71 -2.36
C ARG A 282 -14.88 11.20 -2.40
N ARG A 283 -13.91 10.29 -2.45
CA ARG A 283 -12.47 10.59 -2.58
C ARG A 283 -12.03 10.74 -4.05
N GLY A 284 -12.97 10.70 -4.99
CA GLY A 284 -12.69 10.76 -6.43
C GLY A 284 -12.15 9.45 -7.01
N ILE A 285 -12.21 8.34 -6.28
CA ILE A 285 -11.76 7.04 -6.77
C ILE A 285 -12.90 6.38 -7.54
N ARG A 286 -12.68 6.14 -8.83
CA ARG A 286 -13.65 5.46 -9.70
C ARG A 286 -13.72 3.99 -9.33
N LYS A 287 -14.88 3.57 -8.85
CA LYS A 287 -15.13 2.18 -8.51
C LYS A 287 -15.61 1.41 -9.74
N SER A 288 -15.10 0.19 -9.91
CA SER A 288 -15.66 -0.80 -10.83
C SER A 288 -15.86 -2.11 -10.08
N VAL A 289 -17.06 -2.69 -10.20
CA VAL A 289 -17.36 -4.00 -9.60
C VAL A 289 -16.51 -5.08 -10.25
N ASP A 290 -16.38 -5.02 -11.57
CA ASP A 290 -15.55 -5.91 -12.36
C ASP A 290 -14.86 -5.15 -13.51
N ASN A 291 -14.25 -5.90 -14.42
CA ASN A 291 -13.52 -5.36 -15.56
C ASN A 291 -14.32 -5.41 -16.88
N SER A 292 -15.64 -5.67 -16.85
CA SER A 292 -16.48 -5.80 -18.04
C SER A 292 -16.56 -4.53 -18.89
N SER A 293 -16.50 -3.36 -18.26
CA SER A 293 -16.62 -2.06 -18.91
C SER A 293 -15.32 -1.54 -19.55
N TRP A 294 -14.23 -2.32 -19.51
CA TRP A 294 -12.93 -1.83 -19.95
C TRP A 294 -12.79 -1.95 -21.47
N LEU A 295 -12.56 -0.83 -22.14
CA LEU A 295 -12.42 -0.74 -23.60
C LEU A 295 -11.04 -1.16 -24.12
N SER A 296 -10.16 -1.67 -23.26
CA SER A 296 -8.82 -2.09 -23.62
C SER A 296 -8.41 -3.32 -22.81
N PRO A 297 -7.46 -4.16 -23.31
CA PRO A 297 -7.06 -5.37 -22.62
C PRO A 297 -6.62 -5.09 -21.18
N CYS A 298 -7.04 -5.92 -20.22
CA CYS A 298 -6.77 -5.69 -18.80
C CYS A 298 -5.28 -5.65 -18.40
N ARG A 299 -4.41 -6.30 -19.19
CA ARG A 299 -2.97 -6.44 -18.90
C ARG A 299 -2.76 -6.90 -17.44
N TRP A 300 -1.87 -6.23 -16.72
CA TRP A 300 -1.47 -6.53 -15.33
C TRP A 300 -2.57 -6.28 -14.30
N SER A 301 -3.68 -5.64 -14.69
CA SER A 301 -4.84 -5.42 -13.84
C SER A 301 -5.90 -6.52 -14.00
N CYS A 302 -5.64 -7.57 -14.79
CA CYS A 302 -6.60 -8.65 -15.02
C CYS A 302 -6.87 -9.47 -13.75
N PRO A 303 -8.13 -9.63 -13.30
CA PRO A 303 -8.44 -10.22 -12.00
C PRO A 303 -8.02 -11.68 -11.86
N VAL A 304 -7.94 -12.45 -12.96
CA VAL A 304 -7.59 -13.88 -12.96
C VAL A 304 -6.09 -14.16 -13.07
N LEU A 305 -5.27 -13.13 -13.34
CA LEU A 305 -3.84 -13.31 -13.40
C LEU A 305 -3.32 -13.68 -12.01
N TRP A 306 -2.53 -14.74 -11.97
CA TRP A 306 -1.75 -15.09 -10.81
C TRP A 306 -0.59 -14.14 -10.67
N ARG A 307 -0.40 -13.61 -9.46
CA ARG A 307 0.65 -12.64 -9.15
C ARG A 307 1.62 -13.13 -8.10
N HIS A 308 2.92 -12.88 -8.32
CA HIS A 308 3.97 -12.90 -7.32
C HIS A 308 4.32 -11.47 -6.86
N VAL A 309 4.27 -11.24 -5.55
CA VAL A 309 4.52 -9.93 -4.91
C VAL A 309 5.86 -9.32 -5.29
N SER A 310 6.93 -10.12 -5.35
CA SER A 310 8.31 -9.63 -5.53
C SER A 310 8.82 -9.60 -6.98
N GLN A 311 8.06 -10.12 -7.97
CA GLN A 311 8.62 -10.40 -9.31
C GLN A 311 7.74 -9.95 -10.48
N GLU A 312 6.58 -9.36 -10.23
CA GLU A 312 5.61 -9.13 -11.30
C GLU A 312 5.38 -7.67 -11.71
N LYS A 313 5.12 -7.54 -13.01
CA LYS A 313 4.62 -6.34 -13.64
C LYS A 313 3.21 -6.05 -13.11
N GLY A 314 2.94 -4.80 -12.75
CA GLY A 314 1.68 -4.39 -12.12
C GLY A 314 1.84 -4.01 -10.64
N THR A 315 2.88 -4.51 -9.99
CA THR A 315 3.34 -4.00 -8.69
C THR A 315 4.26 -2.79 -8.93
N LEU A 316 4.08 -1.73 -8.15
CA LEU A 316 4.98 -0.60 -8.06
C LEU A 316 5.62 -0.61 -6.67
N ILE A 317 6.95 -0.45 -6.64
CA ILE A 317 7.72 -0.32 -5.41
C ILE A 317 8.37 1.06 -5.43
N PHE A 318 8.01 1.89 -4.46
CA PHE A 318 8.56 3.22 -4.26
C PHE A 318 9.45 3.21 -3.01
N GLN A 319 10.76 3.25 -3.21
CA GLN A 319 11.72 3.38 -2.12
C GLN A 319 11.65 4.77 -1.50
N LEU A 320 11.47 4.82 -0.19
CA LEU A 320 11.42 6.02 0.64
C LEU A 320 12.79 6.41 1.18
N GLU A 321 13.62 5.41 1.49
CA GLU A 321 15.01 5.62 1.89
C GLU A 321 15.95 5.43 0.70
N ASP A 322 17.21 5.87 0.87
CA ASP A 322 18.23 5.78 -0.17
C ASP A 322 18.56 4.33 -0.52
N ASP A 323 19.05 4.13 -1.75
CA ASP A 323 19.13 2.88 -2.52
C ASP A 323 19.69 1.67 -1.72
N SER A 324 18.91 1.15 -0.78
CA SER A 324 19.07 -0.20 -0.26
C SER A 324 18.82 -1.11 -1.46
N SER A 325 19.89 -1.77 -1.91
CA SER A 325 19.81 -2.71 -3.02
C SER A 325 18.95 -3.93 -2.66
N GLU A 326 18.72 -4.15 -1.37
CA GLU A 326 17.92 -5.24 -0.84
C GLU A 326 16.51 -4.74 -0.55
N LEU A 327 15.54 -5.32 -1.27
CA LEU A 327 14.13 -5.14 -0.94
C LEU A 327 13.86 -5.72 0.47
N ASP A 328 13.01 -5.04 1.23
CA ASP A 328 12.57 -5.46 2.55
C ASP A 328 12.23 -6.98 2.56
N PRO A 329 12.79 -7.77 3.50
CA PRO A 329 12.49 -9.19 3.64
C PRO A 329 11.00 -9.51 3.65
N VAL A 330 10.15 -8.62 4.16
CA VAL A 330 8.68 -8.77 4.13
C VAL A 330 8.17 -8.95 2.70
N ILE A 331 8.70 -8.17 1.77
CA ILE A 331 8.30 -8.21 0.36
C ILE A 331 8.96 -9.38 -0.35
N VAL A 332 10.25 -9.62 -0.10
CA VAL A 332 11.02 -10.67 -0.78
C VAL A 332 10.58 -12.07 -0.34
N ALA A 333 10.35 -12.27 0.95
CA ALA A 333 9.90 -13.55 1.51
C ALA A 333 8.46 -13.87 1.11
N CYS A 334 7.69 -12.86 0.72
CA CYS A 334 6.31 -13.01 0.28
C CYS A 334 6.24 -13.62 -1.13
N LYS A 335 6.39 -14.94 -1.23
CA LYS A 335 6.04 -15.72 -2.43
C LYS A 335 4.55 -16.08 -2.45
N LEU A 336 3.69 -15.09 -2.28
CA LEU A 336 2.25 -15.30 -2.40
C LEU A 336 1.85 -15.29 -3.86
N LYS A 337 1.11 -16.33 -4.24
CA LYS A 337 0.46 -16.46 -5.53
C LYS A 337 -1.01 -16.08 -5.33
N TRP A 338 -1.46 -14.99 -5.93
CA TRP A 338 -2.81 -14.49 -5.68
C TRP A 338 -3.48 -13.93 -6.94
N ARG A 339 -4.80 -13.82 -6.89
CA ARG A 339 -5.67 -13.25 -7.92
C ARG A 339 -6.86 -12.55 -7.23
N LEU A 340 -7.61 -11.69 -7.92
CA LEU A 340 -8.77 -10.99 -7.34
C LEU A 340 -10.08 -11.72 -7.52
N GLY A 341 -10.14 -12.56 -8.55
CA GLY A 341 -11.37 -13.17 -9.03
C GLY A 341 -11.08 -14.44 -9.81
N ASP A 342 -12.09 -15.28 -9.95
CA ASP A 342 -12.01 -16.50 -10.75
C ASP A 342 -12.26 -16.24 -12.24
N THR A 343 -12.84 -15.08 -12.57
CA THR A 343 -13.32 -14.75 -13.91
C THR A 343 -12.84 -13.37 -14.35
N CYS A 344 -12.49 -13.24 -15.63
CA CYS A 344 -12.21 -11.96 -16.29
C CYS A 344 -13.36 -11.64 -17.23
N TYR A 345 -14.02 -10.51 -17.00
CA TYR A 345 -15.22 -10.09 -17.74
C TYR A 345 -14.94 -9.12 -18.89
N ASN A 346 -13.69 -8.71 -19.09
CA ASN A 346 -13.30 -7.84 -20.21
C ASN A 346 -13.17 -8.63 -21.51
N SER A 347 -14.00 -8.32 -22.52
CA SER A 347 -13.99 -8.94 -23.86
C SER A 347 -12.67 -8.76 -24.61
N GLU A 348 -11.94 -7.68 -24.35
CA GLU A 348 -10.66 -7.35 -24.98
C GLU A 348 -9.48 -8.08 -24.33
N CYS A 349 -9.71 -8.80 -23.23
CA CYS A 349 -8.65 -9.49 -22.52
C CYS A 349 -8.46 -10.91 -23.06
N LYS A 350 -7.19 -11.32 -23.28
CA LYS A 350 -6.85 -12.71 -23.63
C LYS A 350 -7.32 -13.77 -22.62
N ASN A 351 -7.63 -13.34 -21.39
CA ASN A 351 -8.13 -14.21 -20.32
C ASN A 351 -9.66 -14.15 -20.17
N TYR A 352 -10.39 -13.55 -21.12
CA TYR A 352 -11.84 -13.38 -21.06
C TYR A 352 -12.60 -14.70 -20.89
N ALA A 353 -13.66 -14.67 -20.07
CA ALA A 353 -14.41 -15.82 -19.60
C ALA A 353 -14.98 -16.73 -20.70
N THR A 354 -15.18 -16.25 -21.92
CA THR A 354 -15.67 -17.08 -23.04
C THR A 354 -14.67 -18.16 -23.47
N HIS A 355 -13.39 -18.06 -23.08
CA HIS A 355 -12.39 -19.12 -23.33
C HIS A 355 -12.33 -20.20 -22.24
N TYR A 356 -13.11 -20.09 -21.16
CA TYR A 356 -13.14 -21.03 -20.03
C TYR A 356 -14.45 -21.85 -19.96
N TYR A 357 -14.87 -22.45 -21.07
CA TYR A 357 -15.75 -23.62 -21.03
C TYR A 357 -14.91 -24.88 -21.26
N PRO A 358 -14.38 -25.46 -20.17
CA PRO A 358 -14.71 -26.87 -19.93
C PRO A 358 -15.08 -27.19 -18.47
N PHE A 359 -15.32 -26.20 -17.60
CA PHE A 359 -15.71 -26.50 -16.21
C PHE A 359 -17.19 -26.89 -16.04
N ALA A 360 -18.06 -26.50 -16.98
CA ALA A 360 -19.46 -26.92 -16.99
C ALA A 360 -19.66 -28.41 -17.29
N GLN A 361 -18.64 -29.13 -17.77
CA GLN A 361 -18.69 -30.60 -17.91
C GLN A 361 -18.23 -31.35 -16.66
N TRP A 362 -17.61 -30.69 -15.67
CA TRP A 362 -17.15 -31.33 -14.43
C TRP A 362 -18.09 -31.11 -13.23
N CYS A 363 -18.86 -30.02 -13.21
CA CYS A 363 -19.76 -29.70 -12.09
C CYS A 363 -21.12 -30.43 -12.14
N THR A 364 -21.42 -31.22 -13.16
CA THR A 364 -22.57 -32.15 -13.12
C THR A 364 -22.33 -33.37 -12.21
N ALA A 365 -21.13 -33.54 -11.65
CA ALA A 365 -20.78 -34.68 -10.80
C ALA A 365 -20.76 -34.40 -9.28
N LEU A 366 -20.88 -33.14 -8.83
CA LEU A 366 -20.85 -32.82 -7.39
C LEU A 366 -21.90 -31.76 -7.05
N SER A 367 -22.77 -32.10 -6.10
CA SER A 367 -23.86 -31.25 -5.61
C SER A 367 -23.35 -29.88 -5.15
N PRO A 368 -24.03 -28.77 -5.51
CA PRO A 368 -23.60 -27.43 -5.12
C PRO A 368 -23.82 -27.19 -3.61
N PRO A 369 -22.95 -26.40 -2.95
CA PRO A 369 -23.22 -25.93 -1.59
C PRO A 369 -24.45 -25.00 -1.56
N PRO A 370 -25.26 -25.02 -0.48
CA PRO A 370 -26.62 -24.46 -0.47
C PRO A 370 -26.73 -22.93 -0.40
N TYR A 371 -25.66 -22.16 -0.65
CA TYR A 371 -25.64 -20.71 -0.43
C TYR A 371 -25.21 -19.89 -1.66
N TYR A 372 -25.57 -20.32 -2.87
CA TYR A 372 -25.49 -19.47 -4.06
C TYR A 372 -26.67 -19.72 -5.00
N THR A 373 -27.81 -19.13 -4.68
CA THR A 373 -28.89 -18.87 -5.64
C THR A 373 -29.25 -17.40 -5.58
N ARG A 374 -28.49 -16.58 -6.31
CA ARG A 374 -28.99 -15.28 -6.77
C ARG A 374 -29.41 -15.41 -8.23
N GLY A 375 -30.68 -15.09 -8.44
CA GLY A 375 -31.40 -15.27 -9.68
C GLY A 375 -30.71 -14.65 -10.88
N LEU A 376 -30.54 -15.48 -11.91
CA LEU A 376 -30.60 -15.04 -13.28
C LEU A 376 -32.03 -14.52 -13.50
N ASN A 377 -32.19 -13.21 -13.51
CA ASN A 377 -33.35 -12.60 -14.14
C ASN A 377 -33.26 -12.90 -15.64
N VAL A 378 -34.01 -13.92 -16.07
CA VAL A 378 -34.33 -14.16 -17.48
C VAL A 378 -35.28 -13.04 -17.88
N LEU A 379 -34.73 -11.95 -18.43
CA LEU A 379 -35.52 -11.01 -19.19
C LEU A 379 -35.87 -11.68 -20.52
N GLY A 380 -37.16 -11.98 -20.68
CA GLY A 380 -37.71 -12.42 -21.94
C GLY A 380 -37.76 -11.26 -22.94
N SER A 381 -37.23 -11.51 -24.13
CA SER A 381 -37.86 -11.20 -25.41
C SER A 381 -37.05 -11.85 -26.52
N ASP A 382 -37.75 -12.27 -27.56
CA ASP A 382 -37.31 -13.20 -28.60
C ASP A 382 -35.93 -12.90 -29.16
N SER A 383 -35.00 -13.84 -29.00
CA SER A 383 -33.66 -13.74 -29.57
C SER A 383 -33.44 -14.90 -30.54
N LEU A 384 -33.38 -14.55 -31.82
CA LEU A 384 -33.01 -15.41 -32.93
C LEU A 384 -31.57 -15.90 -32.71
N LEU A 385 -31.35 -17.22 -32.60
CA LEU A 385 -29.99 -17.77 -32.59
C LEU A 385 -29.54 -18.02 -34.04
N VAL A 386 -28.73 -17.11 -34.57
CA VAL A 386 -28.06 -17.31 -35.86
C VAL A 386 -26.69 -17.92 -35.59
N ILE A 387 -26.51 -19.19 -35.96
CA ILE A 387 -25.17 -19.80 -35.97
C ILE A 387 -24.68 -19.77 -37.42
N ALA A 388 -23.77 -18.84 -37.71
CA ALA A 388 -23.01 -18.85 -38.95
C ALA A 388 -21.75 -19.67 -38.73
N HIS A 389 -21.60 -20.78 -39.44
CA HIS A 389 -20.35 -21.52 -39.50
C HIS A 389 -19.73 -21.28 -40.89
N PRO A 390 -18.62 -20.53 -40.99
CA PRO A 390 -17.90 -20.46 -42.26
C PRO A 390 -17.19 -21.79 -42.47
N SER A 391 -17.40 -22.42 -43.62
CA SER A 391 -16.49 -23.40 -44.18
C SER A 391 -16.28 -23.03 -45.64
N GLU A 392 -15.05 -23.16 -46.14
CA GLU A 392 -14.65 -22.64 -47.45
C GLU A 392 -15.34 -23.33 -48.65
N ASP A 393 -16.11 -24.40 -48.44
CA ASP A 393 -16.61 -25.27 -49.52
C ASP A 393 -18.15 -25.36 -49.66
N SER A 394 -18.96 -24.43 -49.13
CA SER A 394 -20.42 -24.45 -49.40
C SER A 394 -21.12 -23.08 -49.39
N PRO A 395 -21.97 -22.75 -50.39
CA PRO A 395 -22.69 -21.48 -50.47
C PRO A 395 -24.12 -21.53 -49.91
N TYR A 396 -24.51 -22.56 -49.14
CA TYR A 396 -25.89 -22.69 -48.66
C TYR A 396 -26.07 -22.34 -47.17
N LEU A 397 -27.08 -21.50 -46.90
CA LEU A 397 -27.53 -21.11 -45.57
C LEU A 397 -28.60 -22.10 -45.07
N TYR A 398 -28.35 -22.79 -43.96
CA TYR A 398 -29.35 -23.66 -43.34
C TYR A 398 -30.02 -22.93 -42.18
N VAL A 399 -31.33 -22.68 -42.31
CA VAL A 399 -32.18 -22.14 -41.25
C VAL A 399 -33.05 -23.27 -40.72
N ALA A 400 -32.86 -23.64 -39.45
CA ALA A 400 -33.74 -24.58 -38.77
C ALA A 400 -34.68 -23.81 -37.83
N THR A 401 -35.98 -23.92 -38.07
CA THR A 401 -37.02 -23.46 -37.15
C THR A 401 -37.45 -24.63 -36.28
N VAL A 402 -37.36 -24.48 -34.95
CA VAL A 402 -37.99 -25.41 -34.02
C VAL A 402 -39.39 -24.86 -33.74
N GLN A 403 -40.42 -25.46 -34.33
CA GLN A 403 -41.80 -25.20 -33.94
C GLN A 403 -42.10 -25.95 -32.65
N ARG A 404 -42.72 -25.27 -31.69
CA ARG A 404 -43.66 -25.88 -30.75
C ARG A 404 -45.06 -25.45 -31.13
#